data_AF-A0A7M2WTW3-F1
#
_entry.id   AF-A0A7M2WTW3-F1
#
_cell.length_a   1.000
_cell.length_b   1.000
_cell.length_c   1.000
_cell.angle_alpha   90.00
_cell.angle_beta   90.00
_cell.angle_gamma   90.00
#
_symmetry.space_group_name_H-M   'P 1'
#
loop_
_entity.id
_entity.type
_entity.pdbx_description
1 polymer ?
#
loop_
_entity_poly.entity_id
_entity_poly.type
_entity_poly.pdbx_seq_one_letter_code
_entity_poly.pdbx_strand_id
1 'polypeptide(L)'
;MPLRLPFLVALGLTLSTVLPGAATPAAATPGSQPATRPAGSALEPYTALALNFPGPLPNVKGMYPVTLAGPQSTNPGIAAKEITRLAPGLRVVLAGDVAQGILDHPDDVCMTANGQPTTLQGVWPNAGPLAAAQRFDTWLKQFAAAGGSIDLLVVSAEEDLAIWNMAEDRLTAITEDPRFPKVAKALGFADARQAMLQRSPKAGEPARWNALMSGVVSAARRKAVLEPLHRYFPAAAMCNFNDLRIDEAHVAMGVLGQPWYTVGGPAGTHQSPALFGGAAPPQIEADWSRPYVQMIFAVNFVRCVSRSSNVPQIPWVPFKGLTVGGGFGGGDMYEEAVTHIMLSGGTTNVFFFNPLQPKEIPPGAKVPRFSTPADAEALNSLMREVRREAGGKRIVAPVSVDPVRYDARFVVSAARLEDGSTLCRITFAETEGTAQIRVGGEVVKVDRPLGRTGVWMRIP
;
A
#
# COMPACT_ATOMS: atom_id res chain seq x y z
N MET A 1 16.84 -5.03 -17.87
CA MET A 1 15.75 -4.08 -18.16
C MET A 1 15.88 -2.95 -17.16
N PRO A 2 15.97 -1.67 -17.56
CA PRO A 2 15.88 -0.60 -16.58
C PRO A 2 14.44 -0.58 -16.09
N LEU A 3 14.21 -0.80 -14.80
CA LEU A 3 12.98 -0.30 -14.19
C LEU A 3 12.95 1.20 -14.48
N ARG A 4 12.12 1.63 -15.43
CA ARG A 4 11.65 3.02 -15.42
C ARG A 4 10.80 3.10 -14.16
N LEU A 5 11.43 3.50 -13.05
CA LEU A 5 10.77 4.03 -11.86
C LEU A 5 10.56 5.52 -12.13
N PRO A 6 9.40 5.98 -12.65
CA PRO A 6 9.12 7.40 -12.70
C PRO A 6 8.50 7.87 -11.38
N PHE A 7 8.94 7.41 -10.21
CA PHE A 7 8.51 8.01 -8.93
C PHE A 7 9.60 7.88 -7.86
N LEU A 8 10.49 8.88 -7.84
CA LEU A 8 11.31 9.20 -6.69
C LEU A 8 11.63 10.71 -6.74
N VAL A 9 10.74 11.49 -6.12
CA VAL A 9 11.00 12.77 -5.46
C VAL A 9 11.64 13.87 -6.33
N ALA A 10 10.80 14.70 -6.96
CA ALA A 10 11.16 16.09 -7.24
C ALA A 10 10.94 16.92 -5.95
N LEU A 11 11.90 16.88 -5.03
CA LEU A 11 11.97 17.82 -3.89
C LEU A 11 12.56 19.14 -4.41
N GLY A 12 11.69 20.09 -4.72
CA GLY A 12 12.05 21.50 -4.89
C GLY A 12 11.58 22.32 -3.68
N LEU A 13 12.51 22.69 -2.80
CA LEU A 13 12.44 23.86 -1.91
C LEU A 13 12.14 25.11 -2.78
N THR A 14 11.41 26.17 -2.44
CA THR A 14 10.90 26.80 -1.20
C THR A 14 9.90 27.89 -1.60
N LEU A 15 8.83 28.12 -0.84
CA LEU A 15 8.39 29.46 -0.36
C LEU A 15 7.17 29.31 0.57
N SER A 16 7.38 29.61 1.85
CA SER A 16 6.35 29.58 2.88
C SER A 16 5.48 30.84 2.82
N THR A 17 4.16 30.66 2.78
CA THR A 17 3.21 31.63 3.33
C THR A 17 2.44 30.94 4.45
N VAL A 18 2.51 31.52 5.64
CA VAL A 18 1.82 31.04 6.85
C VAL A 18 0.33 31.30 6.68
N LEU A 19 -0.48 30.24 6.64
CA LEU A 19 -1.92 30.31 6.81
C LEU A 19 -2.28 29.97 8.26
N PRO A 20 -3.21 30.70 8.90
CA PRO A 20 -3.56 30.47 10.29
C PRO A 20 -4.42 29.21 10.49
N GLY A 21 -3.98 28.37 11.42
CA GLY A 21 -4.73 27.43 12.26
C GLY A 21 -5.94 26.71 11.67
N ALA A 22 -5.74 25.51 11.12
CA ALA A 22 -6.80 24.52 10.99
C ALA A 22 -7.00 23.80 12.33
N ALA A 23 -8.22 23.84 12.87
CA ALA A 23 -8.58 23.15 14.09
C ALA A 23 -8.40 21.63 13.95
N THR A 24 -7.83 21.00 14.96
CA THR A 24 -7.77 19.55 15.13
C THR A 24 -9.19 18.97 15.03
N PRO A 25 -9.47 17.96 14.17
CA PRO A 25 -10.79 17.36 14.12
C PRO A 25 -11.15 16.76 15.48
N ALA A 26 -12.39 16.98 15.92
CA ALA A 26 -12.92 16.37 17.14
C ALA A 26 -12.81 14.84 17.07
N ALA A 27 -12.50 14.23 18.22
CA ALA A 27 -12.42 12.78 18.35
C ALA A 27 -13.72 12.12 17.88
N ALA A 28 -13.61 11.24 16.88
CA ALA A 28 -14.74 10.44 16.41
C ALA A 28 -15.26 9.57 17.57
N THR A 29 -16.58 9.54 17.75
CA THR A 29 -17.28 8.65 18.68
C THR A 29 -16.86 7.20 18.41
N PRO A 30 -16.63 6.34 19.43
CA PRO A 30 -16.23 4.95 19.22
C PRO A 30 -17.27 4.22 18.37
N GLY A 31 -16.94 4.02 17.10
CA GLY A 31 -17.76 3.28 16.15
C GLY A 31 -17.72 1.79 16.45
N SER A 32 -18.83 1.12 16.15
CA SER A 32 -19.06 -0.33 16.18
C SER A 32 -17.81 -1.18 15.93
N GLN A 33 -17.66 -2.26 16.71
CA GLN A 33 -16.61 -3.28 16.51
C GLN A 33 -16.50 -3.66 15.02
N PRO A 34 -15.28 -3.75 14.45
CA PRO A 34 -15.11 -4.15 13.07
C PRO A 34 -15.70 -5.54 12.84
N ALA A 35 -16.44 -5.70 11.75
CA ALA A 35 -16.99 -7.00 11.36
C ALA A 35 -15.86 -8.03 11.25
N THR A 36 -16.13 -9.26 11.68
CA THR A 36 -15.20 -10.38 11.59
C THR A 36 -14.69 -10.50 10.15
N ARG A 37 -13.37 -10.32 9.95
CA ARG A 37 -12.75 -10.50 8.64
C ARG A 37 -12.90 -11.96 8.21
N PRO A 38 -13.15 -12.24 6.91
CA PRO A 38 -13.08 -13.60 6.41
C PRO A 38 -11.71 -14.20 6.75
N ALA A 39 -11.67 -15.51 7.06
CA ALA A 39 -10.44 -16.22 7.39
C ALA A 39 -9.33 -15.85 6.40
N GLY A 40 -8.20 -15.39 6.94
CA GLY A 40 -7.12 -14.76 6.16
C GLY A 40 -6.62 -15.65 5.02
N SER A 41 -5.90 -15.03 4.08
CA SER A 41 -5.32 -15.71 2.91
C SER A 41 -4.65 -17.05 3.26
N ALA A 42 -4.74 -18.02 2.36
CA ALA A 42 -4.05 -19.30 2.44
C ALA A 42 -2.51 -19.21 2.47
N LEU A 43 -1.95 -17.99 2.48
CA LEU A 43 -0.52 -17.73 2.60
C LEU A 43 0.07 -18.34 3.87
N GLU A 44 1.35 -18.70 3.78
CA GLU A 44 2.14 -19.11 4.93
C GLU A 44 2.28 -17.93 5.91
N PRO A 45 1.88 -18.07 7.18
CA PRO A 45 1.98 -16.99 8.16
C PRO A 45 3.42 -16.57 8.41
N TYR A 46 3.58 -15.32 8.80
CA TYR A 46 4.87 -14.74 9.16
C TYR A 46 5.88 -14.79 8.01
N THR A 47 5.39 -14.52 6.79
CA THR A 47 6.18 -14.49 5.57
C THR A 47 6.22 -13.09 4.98
N ALA A 48 7.45 -12.59 4.76
CA ALA A 48 7.72 -11.42 3.95
C ALA A 48 7.93 -11.84 2.49
N LEU A 49 7.11 -11.30 1.58
CA LEU A 49 7.13 -11.62 0.16
C LEU A 49 7.99 -10.59 -0.58
N ALA A 50 9.15 -11.01 -1.04
CA ALA A 50 10.20 -10.16 -1.59
C ALA A 50 10.11 -10.02 -3.11
N LEU A 51 10.31 -8.81 -3.63
CA LEU A 51 10.43 -8.54 -5.07
C LEU A 51 11.58 -9.34 -5.70
N ASN A 52 12.67 -9.49 -4.97
CA ASN A 52 13.85 -10.24 -5.40
C ASN A 52 14.21 -11.31 -4.37
N PHE A 53 14.65 -12.48 -4.83
CA PHE A 53 15.02 -13.59 -3.95
C PHE A 53 16.32 -13.28 -3.19
N PRO A 54 16.30 -13.13 -1.84
CA PRO A 54 17.49 -12.75 -1.08
C PRO A 54 18.36 -13.96 -0.67
N GLY A 55 18.00 -15.18 -1.09
CA GLY A 55 18.61 -16.43 -0.62
C GLY A 55 17.67 -17.27 0.25
N PRO A 56 18.16 -18.37 0.85
CA PRO A 56 17.35 -19.34 1.59
C PRO A 56 16.97 -18.86 2.99
N LEU A 57 16.21 -17.77 3.09
CA LEU A 57 15.69 -17.27 4.37
C LEU A 57 14.37 -17.97 4.73
N PRO A 58 14.19 -18.42 5.99
CA PRO A 58 12.96 -19.10 6.40
C PRO A 58 11.70 -18.26 6.25
N ASN A 59 11.75 -16.95 6.56
CA ASN A 59 10.58 -16.08 6.60
C ASN A 59 10.57 -14.99 5.52
N VAL A 60 11.56 -14.97 4.62
CA VAL A 60 11.58 -14.06 3.47
C VAL A 60 11.61 -14.90 2.19
N LYS A 61 10.56 -14.79 1.39
CA LYS A 61 10.34 -15.62 0.19
C LYS A 61 10.27 -14.76 -1.04
N GLY A 62 10.96 -15.15 -2.10
CA GLY A 62 10.87 -14.46 -3.39
C GLY A 62 9.50 -14.67 -4.04
N MET A 63 8.97 -13.62 -4.64
CA MET A 63 7.87 -13.72 -5.59
C MET A 63 8.43 -14.09 -6.96
N TYR A 64 7.69 -14.89 -7.74
CA TYR A 64 8.12 -15.25 -9.09
C TYR A 64 7.73 -14.12 -10.05
N PRO A 65 8.68 -13.39 -10.64
CA PRO A 65 8.36 -12.31 -11.56
C PRO A 65 7.88 -12.86 -12.89
N VAL A 66 6.80 -12.27 -13.42
CA VAL A 66 6.31 -12.53 -14.77
C VAL A 66 6.20 -11.23 -15.54
N THR A 67 6.59 -11.30 -16.81
CA THR A 67 6.37 -10.28 -17.83
C THR A 67 5.28 -10.82 -18.74
N LEU A 68 4.22 -10.06 -18.97
CA LEU A 68 3.03 -10.51 -19.68
C LEU A 68 2.86 -9.78 -21.02
N ALA A 69 3.65 -8.76 -21.28
CA ALA A 69 3.64 -7.97 -22.50
C ALA A 69 5.01 -7.96 -23.20
N GLY A 70 4.96 -7.80 -24.52
CA GLY A 70 6.13 -7.62 -25.38
C GLY A 70 6.95 -8.90 -25.65
N PRO A 71 8.07 -8.77 -26.39
CA PRO A 71 8.89 -9.91 -26.83
C PRO A 71 9.54 -10.71 -25.70
N GLN A 72 9.55 -10.14 -24.48
CA GLN A 72 10.14 -10.74 -23.28
C GLN A 72 9.07 -11.36 -22.37
N SER A 73 7.87 -11.63 -22.89
CA SER A 73 6.81 -12.27 -22.12
C SER A 73 7.28 -13.61 -21.57
N THR A 74 7.11 -13.83 -20.27
CA THR A 74 7.50 -15.05 -19.58
C THR A 74 6.71 -16.24 -20.12
N ASN A 75 7.41 -17.32 -20.50
CA ASN A 75 6.77 -18.54 -20.96
C ASN A 75 5.89 -19.15 -19.85
N PRO A 76 4.56 -19.32 -20.06
CA PRO A 76 3.65 -19.81 -19.03
C PRO A 76 3.99 -21.21 -18.51
N GLY A 77 4.48 -22.10 -19.39
CA GLY A 77 4.84 -23.47 -19.00
C GLY A 77 6.10 -23.55 -18.14
N ILE A 78 7.07 -22.67 -18.38
CA ILE A 78 8.25 -22.53 -17.50
C ILE A 78 7.83 -21.96 -16.16
N ALA A 79 7.03 -20.89 -16.14
CA ALA A 79 6.52 -20.29 -14.91
C ALA A 79 5.72 -21.31 -14.08
N ALA A 80 4.87 -22.12 -14.71
CA ALA A 80 4.10 -23.16 -14.04
C ALA A 80 4.99 -24.19 -13.36
N LYS A 81 6.04 -24.68 -14.05
CA LYS A 81 7.00 -25.63 -13.47
C LYS A 81 7.75 -25.06 -12.27
N GLU A 82 8.12 -23.79 -12.31
CA GLU A 82 8.85 -23.16 -11.20
C GLU A 82 7.93 -22.88 -10.01
N ILE A 83 6.76 -22.28 -10.24
CA ILE A 83 5.81 -21.96 -9.17
C ILE A 83 5.27 -23.22 -8.47
N THR A 84 4.99 -24.30 -9.21
CA THR A 84 4.41 -25.52 -8.62
C THR A 84 5.36 -26.29 -7.72
N ARG A 85 6.68 -26.01 -7.79
CA ARG A 85 7.67 -26.52 -6.83
C ARG A 85 7.54 -25.89 -5.45
N LEU A 86 6.86 -24.73 -5.34
CA LEU A 86 6.61 -24.06 -4.08
C LEU A 86 5.41 -24.71 -3.36
N ALA A 87 5.51 -24.75 -2.03
CA ALA A 87 4.43 -25.23 -1.18
C ALA A 87 3.16 -24.35 -1.34
N PRO A 88 1.95 -24.90 -1.13
CA PRO A 88 0.75 -24.10 -1.00
C PRO A 88 0.93 -23.00 0.05
N GLY A 89 0.41 -21.81 -0.24
CA GLY A 89 0.61 -20.60 0.54
C GLY A 89 1.87 -19.80 0.17
N LEU A 90 2.72 -20.31 -0.74
CA LEU A 90 3.94 -19.65 -1.23
C LEU A 90 3.97 -19.45 -2.74
N ARG A 91 2.92 -19.83 -3.48
CA ARG A 91 2.85 -19.70 -4.94
C ARG A 91 2.47 -18.28 -5.33
N VAL A 92 3.41 -17.35 -5.11
CA VAL A 92 3.21 -15.92 -5.30
C VAL A 92 3.83 -15.46 -6.62
N VAL A 93 3.00 -14.89 -7.48
CA VAL A 93 3.40 -14.36 -8.79
C VAL A 93 3.39 -12.83 -8.73
N LEU A 94 4.44 -12.19 -9.25
CA LEU A 94 4.55 -10.74 -9.38
C LEU A 94 4.45 -10.35 -10.85
N ALA A 95 3.39 -9.63 -11.24
CA ALA A 95 3.20 -9.10 -12.58
C ALA A 95 3.46 -7.59 -12.59
N GLY A 96 4.62 -7.19 -13.11
CA GLY A 96 5.04 -5.78 -13.14
C GLY A 96 4.50 -4.98 -14.33
N ASP A 97 4.19 -5.64 -15.44
CA ASP A 97 3.86 -5.00 -16.72
C ASP A 97 2.41 -5.20 -17.16
N VAL A 98 1.60 -5.93 -16.40
CA VAL A 98 0.18 -6.19 -16.71
C VAL A 98 -0.65 -4.89 -16.77
N ALA A 99 -0.17 -3.83 -16.11
CA ALA A 99 -0.77 -2.52 -16.10
C ALA A 99 -0.67 -1.78 -17.44
N GLN A 100 0.38 -2.08 -18.23
CA GLN A 100 0.67 -1.35 -19.45
C GLN A 100 -0.52 -1.42 -20.41
N GLY A 101 -0.96 -0.28 -20.94
CA GLY A 101 -2.10 -0.25 -21.83
C GLY A 101 -3.46 -0.10 -21.14
N ILE A 102 -3.56 -0.14 -19.80
CA ILE A 102 -4.86 -0.04 -19.12
C ILE A 102 -5.41 1.39 -19.23
N LEU A 103 -4.57 2.40 -19.05
CA LEU A 103 -5.00 3.80 -19.01
C LEU A 103 -4.62 4.62 -20.25
N ASP A 104 -3.76 4.10 -21.12
CA ASP A 104 -3.20 4.77 -22.30
C ASP A 104 -3.57 4.07 -23.64
N HIS A 105 -4.65 3.28 -23.64
CA HIS A 105 -5.15 2.67 -24.87
C HIS A 105 -5.61 3.75 -25.87
N PRO A 106 -5.25 3.63 -27.17
CA PRO A 106 -5.55 4.66 -28.18
C PRO A 106 -7.04 4.94 -28.39
N ASP A 107 -7.91 3.99 -28.08
CA ASP A 107 -9.37 4.16 -28.17
C ASP A 107 -9.99 4.84 -26.93
N ASP A 108 -9.24 4.98 -25.83
CA ASP A 108 -9.71 5.56 -24.56
C ASP A 108 -9.40 7.07 -24.46
N VAL A 109 -9.52 7.78 -25.59
CA VAL A 109 -9.29 9.23 -25.71
C VAL A 109 -10.53 10.04 -25.32
N CYS A 110 -10.34 11.35 -25.09
CA CYS A 110 -11.43 12.31 -24.97
C CYS A 110 -12.15 12.44 -26.32
N MET A 111 -13.44 12.77 -26.26
CA MET A 111 -14.28 13.04 -27.42
C MET A 111 -14.60 14.53 -27.49
N THR A 112 -14.64 15.09 -28.69
CA THR A 112 -15.16 16.44 -28.94
C THR A 112 -16.67 16.49 -28.74
N ALA A 113 -17.26 17.69 -28.72
CA ALA A 113 -18.71 17.87 -28.59
C ALA A 113 -19.55 17.20 -29.70
N ASN A 114 -18.99 17.04 -30.91
CA ASN A 114 -19.60 16.32 -32.02
C ASN A 114 -19.25 14.81 -32.04
N GLY A 115 -18.65 14.28 -30.97
CA GLY A 115 -18.37 12.86 -30.77
C GLY A 115 -17.16 12.32 -31.53
N GLN A 116 -16.27 13.19 -32.04
CA GLN A 116 -15.03 12.75 -32.70
C GLN A 116 -13.92 12.50 -31.66
N PRO A 117 -13.09 11.46 -31.84
CA PRO A 117 -11.96 11.21 -30.96
C PRO A 117 -10.92 12.32 -31.06
N THR A 118 -10.38 12.73 -29.91
CA THR A 118 -9.23 13.64 -29.81
C THR A 118 -7.92 12.85 -29.74
N THR A 119 -6.78 13.55 -29.70
CA THR A 119 -5.47 12.93 -29.41
C THR A 119 -5.14 12.83 -27.93
N LEU A 120 -5.99 13.37 -27.05
CA LEU A 120 -5.73 13.48 -25.62
C LEU A 120 -6.41 12.33 -24.86
N GLN A 121 -5.64 11.62 -24.04
CA GLN A 121 -6.13 10.49 -23.26
C GLN A 121 -7.25 10.89 -22.30
N GLY A 122 -8.34 10.13 -22.27
CA GLY A 122 -9.47 10.35 -21.37
C GLY A 122 -9.25 9.83 -19.95
N VAL A 123 -10.31 9.90 -19.15
CA VAL A 123 -10.43 9.26 -17.82
C VAL A 123 -11.40 8.08 -17.84
N TRP A 124 -11.80 7.61 -19.02
CA TRP A 124 -12.79 6.55 -19.21
C TRP A 124 -12.12 5.31 -19.83
N PRO A 125 -11.42 4.48 -19.04
CA PRO A 125 -10.74 3.29 -19.54
C PRO A 125 -11.76 2.20 -19.90
N ASN A 126 -12.07 2.05 -21.18
CA ASN A 126 -13.03 1.06 -21.69
C ASN A 126 -12.32 -0.04 -22.48
N ALA A 127 -11.47 0.35 -23.43
CA ALA A 127 -10.75 -0.56 -24.32
C ALA A 127 -9.47 -1.11 -23.68
N GLY A 128 -8.71 -0.28 -22.98
CA GLY A 128 -7.47 -0.67 -22.30
C GLY A 128 -7.63 -1.85 -21.35
N PRO A 129 -8.61 -1.83 -20.42
CA PRO A 129 -8.86 -2.96 -19.54
C PRO A 129 -9.24 -4.25 -20.27
N LEU A 130 -9.96 -4.16 -21.40
CA LEU A 130 -10.34 -5.32 -22.20
C LEU A 130 -9.14 -5.93 -22.93
N ALA A 131 -8.30 -5.09 -23.53
CA ALA A 131 -7.06 -5.52 -24.18
C ALA A 131 -6.10 -6.17 -23.17
N ALA A 132 -5.96 -5.58 -21.97
CA ALA A 132 -5.17 -6.16 -20.89
C ALA A 132 -5.76 -7.50 -20.41
N ALA A 133 -7.08 -7.57 -20.21
CA ALA A 133 -7.77 -8.81 -19.84
C ALA A 133 -7.53 -9.94 -20.84
N GLN A 134 -7.57 -9.66 -22.15
CA GLN A 134 -7.34 -10.67 -23.17
C GLN A 134 -5.90 -11.22 -23.15
N ARG A 135 -4.91 -10.34 -22.97
CA ARG A 135 -3.50 -10.77 -22.81
C ARG A 135 -3.34 -11.64 -21.57
N PHE A 136 -3.90 -11.18 -20.46
CA PHE A 136 -3.81 -11.86 -19.18
C PHE A 136 -4.51 -13.22 -19.18
N ASP A 137 -5.72 -13.29 -19.75
CA ASP A 137 -6.48 -14.52 -19.94
C ASP A 137 -5.72 -15.55 -20.76
N THR A 138 -5.11 -15.12 -21.87
CA THR A 138 -4.30 -16.00 -22.73
C THR A 138 -3.13 -16.62 -21.97
N TRP A 139 -2.40 -15.80 -21.20
CA TRP A 139 -1.27 -16.27 -20.40
C TRP A 139 -1.72 -17.22 -19.28
N LEU A 140 -2.75 -16.85 -18.52
CA LEU A 140 -3.28 -17.65 -17.42
C LEU A 140 -3.84 -18.99 -17.89
N LYS A 141 -4.53 -19.01 -19.04
CA LYS A 141 -5.02 -20.25 -19.66
C LYS A 141 -3.87 -21.22 -19.93
N GLN A 142 -2.78 -20.74 -20.53
CA GLN A 142 -1.61 -21.55 -20.84
C GLN A 142 -0.87 -21.98 -19.57
N PHE A 143 -0.73 -21.09 -18.59
CA PHE A 143 -0.13 -21.38 -17.28
C PHE A 143 -0.92 -22.47 -16.54
N ALA A 144 -2.25 -22.35 -16.48
CA ALA A 144 -3.14 -23.34 -15.88
C ALA A 144 -3.09 -24.69 -16.61
N ALA A 145 -3.12 -24.68 -17.95
CA ALA A 145 -3.00 -25.90 -18.75
C ALA A 145 -1.66 -26.63 -18.55
N ALA A 146 -0.60 -25.90 -18.20
CA ALA A 146 0.70 -26.46 -17.83
C ALA A 146 0.76 -26.95 -16.37
N GLY A 147 -0.36 -26.97 -15.64
CA GLY A 147 -0.46 -27.42 -14.25
C GLY A 147 -0.10 -26.35 -13.22
N GLY A 148 0.02 -25.08 -13.63
CA GLY A 148 0.32 -23.97 -12.73
C GLY A 148 -0.73 -23.76 -11.64
N SER A 149 -0.34 -23.14 -10.52
CA SER A 149 -1.22 -22.80 -9.41
C SER A 149 -0.76 -21.46 -8.81
N ILE A 150 -1.69 -20.60 -8.41
CA ILE A 150 -1.39 -19.27 -7.83
C ILE A 150 -2.12 -19.16 -6.50
N ASP A 151 -1.40 -18.85 -5.43
CA ASP A 151 -1.99 -18.51 -4.13
C ASP A 151 -2.23 -17.00 -4.02
N LEU A 152 -1.32 -16.20 -4.59
CA LEU A 152 -1.40 -14.74 -4.62
C LEU A 152 -0.79 -14.18 -5.91
N LEU A 153 -1.53 -13.30 -6.56
CA LEU A 153 -1.04 -12.45 -7.62
C LEU A 153 -0.79 -11.04 -7.07
N VAL A 154 0.45 -10.57 -7.21
CA VAL A 154 0.85 -9.20 -6.90
C VAL A 154 1.00 -8.43 -8.19
N VAL A 155 0.29 -7.32 -8.29
CA VAL A 155 0.42 -6.38 -9.40
C VAL A 155 1.14 -5.13 -8.92
N SER A 156 2.11 -4.66 -9.70
CA SER A 156 2.83 -3.41 -9.42
C SER A 156 2.40 -2.32 -10.41
N ALA A 157 1.08 -2.13 -10.59
CA ALA A 157 0.55 -1.09 -11.45
C ALA A 157 0.60 0.25 -10.72
N GLU A 158 1.48 1.13 -11.18
CA GLU A 158 1.63 2.50 -10.66
C GLU A 158 0.92 3.54 -11.53
N GLU A 159 0.44 3.17 -12.73
CA GLU A 159 -0.33 4.08 -13.60
C GLU A 159 -1.60 4.55 -12.89
N ASP A 160 -1.78 5.86 -12.75
CA ASP A 160 -2.95 6.43 -12.11
C ASP A 160 -3.54 7.59 -12.91
N LEU A 161 -4.67 8.10 -12.42
CA LEU A 161 -5.32 9.31 -12.96
C LEU A 161 -5.28 10.43 -11.91
N ALA A 162 -4.27 10.44 -11.03
CA ALA A 162 -4.13 11.45 -10.00
C ALA A 162 -3.83 12.82 -10.64
N ILE A 163 -4.30 13.88 -10.00
CA ILE A 163 -4.29 15.22 -10.61
C ILE A 163 -2.89 15.77 -10.85
N TRP A 164 -1.90 15.38 -10.05
CA TRP A 164 -0.50 15.78 -10.25
C TRP A 164 0.15 15.12 -11.48
N ASN A 165 -0.48 14.10 -12.06
CA ASN A 165 -0.07 13.45 -13.30
C ASN A 165 -0.83 13.99 -14.53
N MET A 166 -1.66 15.02 -14.36
CA MET A 166 -2.49 15.58 -15.44
C MET A 166 -1.92 16.90 -15.96
N ALA A 167 -1.78 16.98 -17.29
CA ALA A 167 -1.50 18.22 -17.99
C ALA A 167 -2.78 19.07 -18.17
N GLU A 168 -2.61 20.38 -18.31
CA GLU A 168 -3.73 21.33 -18.39
C GLU A 168 -4.59 21.16 -19.65
N ASP A 169 -3.96 20.89 -20.79
CA ASP A 169 -4.62 20.61 -22.06
C ASP A 169 -5.48 19.35 -21.97
N ARG A 170 -4.97 18.30 -21.32
CA ARG A 170 -5.72 17.08 -21.02
C ARG A 170 -6.93 17.35 -20.14
N LEU A 171 -6.81 18.17 -19.09
CA LEU A 171 -7.94 18.54 -18.24
C LEU A 171 -9.00 19.38 -18.98
N THR A 172 -8.56 20.23 -19.91
CA THR A 172 -9.47 20.97 -20.78
C THR A 172 -10.26 20.01 -21.68
N ALA A 173 -9.58 19.08 -22.36
CA ALA A 173 -10.26 18.07 -23.19
C ALA A 173 -11.19 17.16 -22.38
N ILE A 174 -10.82 16.78 -21.16
CA ILE A 174 -11.71 16.03 -20.25
C ILE A 174 -12.95 16.85 -19.91
N THR A 175 -12.81 18.15 -19.66
CA THR A 175 -13.94 19.03 -19.31
C THR A 175 -14.92 19.19 -20.47
N GLU A 176 -14.40 19.27 -21.69
CA GLU A 176 -15.18 19.45 -22.93
C GLU A 176 -15.82 18.14 -23.43
N ASP A 177 -15.43 17.00 -22.88
CA ASP A 177 -15.94 15.69 -23.27
C ASP A 177 -17.44 15.54 -22.91
N PRO A 178 -18.30 15.07 -23.83
CA PRO A 178 -19.74 14.90 -23.57
C PRO A 178 -20.07 13.92 -22.43
N ARG A 179 -19.11 13.09 -21.99
CA ARG A 179 -19.25 12.18 -20.86
C ARG A 179 -18.95 12.86 -19.52
N PHE A 180 -18.27 14.02 -19.52
CA PHE A 180 -17.84 14.72 -18.31
C PHE A 180 -18.97 15.19 -17.39
N PRO A 181 -20.16 15.61 -17.84
CA PRO A 181 -21.24 16.02 -16.93
C PRO A 181 -21.58 14.99 -15.85
N LYS A 182 -21.45 13.69 -16.15
CA LYS A 182 -21.63 12.61 -15.16
C LYS A 182 -20.50 12.58 -14.12
N VAL A 183 -19.26 12.82 -14.55
CA VAL A 183 -18.06 12.88 -13.70
C VAL A 183 -18.10 14.15 -12.84
N ALA A 184 -18.41 15.30 -13.44
CA ALA A 184 -18.59 16.59 -12.77
C ALA A 184 -19.61 16.51 -11.62
N LYS A 185 -20.73 15.82 -11.84
CA LYS A 185 -21.74 15.59 -10.79
C LYS A 185 -21.16 14.82 -9.59
N ALA A 186 -20.32 13.81 -9.82
CA ALA A 186 -19.67 13.05 -8.75
C ALA A 186 -18.57 13.84 -8.04
N LEU A 187 -17.86 14.72 -8.76
CA LEU A 187 -16.81 15.59 -8.22
C LEU A 187 -17.37 16.78 -7.42
N GLY A 188 -18.57 17.26 -7.79
CA GLY A 188 -19.16 18.46 -7.24
C GLY A 188 -18.58 19.76 -7.80
N PHE A 189 -17.93 19.71 -8.97
CA PHE A 189 -17.45 20.87 -9.72
C PHE A 189 -17.55 20.62 -11.24
N ALA A 190 -17.76 21.68 -12.00
CA ALA A 190 -18.10 21.62 -13.43
C ALA A 190 -16.90 21.77 -14.38
N ASP A 191 -15.69 22.00 -13.86
CA ASP A 191 -14.47 22.17 -14.65
C ASP A 191 -13.33 21.34 -14.02
N ALA A 192 -12.78 20.37 -14.76
CA ALA A 192 -11.72 19.48 -14.26
C ALA A 192 -10.46 20.25 -13.81
N ARG A 193 -10.21 21.43 -14.39
CA ARG A 193 -9.05 22.28 -14.02
C ARG A 193 -9.12 22.80 -12.59
N GLN A 194 -10.31 22.84 -11.99
CA GLN A 194 -10.48 23.18 -10.57
C GLN A 194 -9.78 22.19 -9.65
N ALA A 195 -9.55 20.95 -10.09
CA ALA A 195 -8.79 19.97 -9.31
C ALA A 195 -7.28 20.30 -9.22
N MET A 196 -6.71 21.13 -10.10
CA MET A 196 -5.28 21.45 -10.07
C MET A 196 -4.91 22.22 -8.82
N LEU A 197 -3.90 21.76 -8.08
CA LEU A 197 -3.45 22.36 -6.82
C LEU A 197 -3.18 23.87 -6.93
N GLN A 198 -2.58 24.32 -8.02
CA GLN A 198 -2.22 25.73 -8.23
C GLN A 198 -3.40 26.63 -8.58
N ARG A 199 -4.54 26.05 -9.00
CA ARG A 199 -5.72 26.78 -9.48
C ARG A 199 -6.95 26.58 -8.60
N SER A 200 -6.90 25.61 -7.70
CA SER A 200 -8.03 25.29 -6.84
C SER A 200 -8.19 26.37 -5.78
N PRO A 201 -9.33 27.09 -5.76
CA PRO A 201 -9.63 28.02 -4.67
C PRO A 201 -9.98 27.30 -3.36
N LYS A 202 -10.15 25.96 -3.39
CA LYS A 202 -10.59 25.14 -2.25
C LYS A 202 -9.73 23.88 -2.14
N ALA A 203 -9.04 23.72 -1.01
CA ALA A 203 -8.18 22.57 -0.73
C ALA A 203 -8.81 21.15 -0.94
N GLY A 204 -10.14 21.04 -1.06
CA GLY A 204 -10.85 19.77 -1.24
C GLY A 204 -11.02 19.26 -2.67
N GLU A 205 -10.88 20.09 -3.71
CA GLU A 205 -11.10 19.66 -5.12
C GLU A 205 -10.04 18.66 -5.62
N PRO A 206 -8.72 18.86 -5.38
CA PRO A 206 -7.70 17.86 -5.71
C PRO A 206 -7.97 16.50 -5.03
N ALA A 207 -8.40 16.52 -3.77
CA ALA A 207 -8.69 15.31 -3.00
C ALA A 207 -9.87 14.53 -3.59
N ARG A 208 -10.98 15.21 -3.94
CA ARG A 208 -12.15 14.58 -4.59
C ARG A 208 -11.81 13.98 -5.95
N TRP A 209 -11.01 14.70 -6.75
CA TRP A 209 -10.53 14.18 -8.04
C TRP A 209 -9.78 12.87 -7.84
N ASN A 210 -8.73 12.89 -7.00
CA ASN A 210 -7.89 11.73 -6.76
C ASN A 210 -8.70 10.55 -6.19
N ALA A 211 -9.63 10.81 -5.29
CA ALA A 211 -10.47 9.78 -4.70
C ALA A 211 -11.38 9.11 -5.74
N LEU A 212 -12.06 9.91 -6.59
CA LEU A 212 -12.91 9.38 -7.66
C LEU A 212 -12.10 8.62 -8.71
N MET A 213 -11.00 9.21 -9.15
CA MET A 213 -10.12 8.65 -10.18
C MET A 213 -9.43 7.37 -9.72
N SER A 214 -9.03 7.28 -8.45
CA SER A 214 -8.54 6.02 -7.86
C SER A 214 -9.59 4.92 -8.00
N GLY A 215 -10.87 5.20 -7.75
CA GLY A 215 -11.96 4.23 -7.94
C GLY A 215 -12.12 3.76 -9.38
N VAL A 216 -12.01 4.68 -10.34
CA VAL A 216 -12.05 4.35 -11.79
C VAL A 216 -10.89 3.42 -12.15
N VAL A 217 -9.67 3.74 -11.71
CA VAL A 217 -8.47 2.93 -11.98
C VAL A 217 -8.57 1.56 -11.31
N SER A 218 -9.02 1.47 -10.06
CA SER A 218 -9.17 0.19 -9.36
C SER A 218 -10.24 -0.70 -10.02
N ALA A 219 -11.34 -0.11 -10.51
CA ALA A 219 -12.35 -0.85 -11.28
C ALA A 219 -11.80 -1.38 -12.62
N ALA A 220 -11.04 -0.55 -13.34
CA ALA A 220 -10.37 -0.94 -14.59
C ALA A 220 -9.40 -2.11 -14.37
N ARG A 221 -8.58 -2.04 -13.32
CA ARG A 221 -7.63 -3.11 -12.94
C ARG A 221 -8.34 -4.41 -12.52
N ARG A 222 -9.47 -4.32 -11.82
CA ARG A 222 -10.27 -5.51 -11.46
C ARG A 222 -10.73 -6.27 -12.71
N LYS A 223 -11.26 -5.55 -13.69
CA LYS A 223 -11.68 -6.10 -14.98
C LYS A 223 -10.52 -6.67 -15.78
N ALA A 224 -9.39 -5.95 -15.79
CA ALA A 224 -8.19 -6.35 -16.52
C ALA A 224 -7.48 -7.58 -15.93
N VAL A 225 -7.48 -7.73 -14.60
CA VAL A 225 -6.61 -8.69 -13.91
C VAL A 225 -7.38 -9.66 -13.02
N LEU A 226 -8.19 -9.17 -12.09
CA LEU A 226 -8.86 -10.03 -11.11
C LEU A 226 -9.86 -10.99 -11.77
N GLU A 227 -10.67 -10.49 -12.69
CA GLU A 227 -11.68 -11.31 -13.36
C GLU A 227 -11.06 -12.46 -14.19
N PRO A 228 -10.04 -12.24 -15.04
CA PRO A 228 -9.33 -13.35 -15.67
C PRO A 228 -8.61 -14.27 -14.68
N LEU A 229 -8.00 -13.72 -13.61
CA LEU A 229 -7.35 -14.53 -12.56
C LEU A 229 -8.32 -15.54 -11.97
N HIS A 230 -9.50 -15.10 -11.55
CA HIS A 230 -10.49 -15.94 -10.89
C HIS A 230 -11.20 -16.93 -11.81
N ARG A 231 -11.16 -16.72 -13.12
CA ARG A 231 -11.61 -17.71 -14.11
C ARG A 231 -10.79 -19.01 -14.05
N TYR A 232 -9.48 -18.91 -13.79
CA TYR A 232 -8.57 -20.05 -13.74
C TYR A 232 -8.16 -20.44 -12.31
N PHE A 233 -8.13 -19.47 -11.40
CA PHE A 233 -7.68 -19.61 -10.02
C PHE A 233 -8.66 -18.90 -9.06
N PRO A 234 -9.87 -19.44 -8.84
CA PRO A 234 -10.93 -18.75 -8.07
C PRO A 234 -10.57 -18.50 -6.59
N ALA A 235 -9.64 -19.28 -6.03
CA ALA A 235 -9.15 -19.10 -4.67
C ALA A 235 -7.95 -18.15 -4.56
N ALA A 236 -7.35 -17.73 -5.68
CA ALA A 236 -6.16 -16.89 -5.66
C ALA A 236 -6.48 -15.51 -5.08
N ALA A 237 -5.61 -15.05 -4.19
CA ALA A 237 -5.60 -13.67 -3.75
C ALA A 237 -5.04 -12.75 -4.85
N MET A 238 -5.43 -11.48 -4.81
CA MET A 238 -4.81 -10.43 -5.62
C MET A 238 -4.65 -9.17 -4.79
N CYS A 239 -3.52 -8.51 -4.93
CA CYS A 239 -3.32 -7.12 -4.51
C CYS A 239 -2.63 -6.33 -5.61
N ASN A 240 -2.93 -5.04 -5.68
CA ASN A 240 -2.12 -4.10 -6.44
C ASN A 240 -1.37 -3.17 -5.48
N PHE A 241 -0.14 -2.82 -5.83
CA PHE A 241 0.68 -1.84 -5.11
C PHE A 241 -0.13 -0.59 -4.74
N ASN A 242 -0.16 -0.29 -3.45
CA ASN A 242 -0.81 0.89 -2.88
C ASN A 242 -2.30 1.08 -3.26
N ASP A 243 -2.97 0.00 -3.67
CA ASP A 243 -4.40 0.01 -3.95
C ASP A 243 -5.17 -0.40 -2.70
N LEU A 244 -6.05 0.49 -2.26
CA LEU A 244 -6.64 0.46 -0.92
C LEU A 244 -7.93 1.27 -0.88
N ARG A 245 -8.74 0.97 0.12
CA ARG A 245 -9.93 1.71 0.50
C ARG A 245 -9.64 2.54 1.74
N ILE A 246 -9.79 3.85 1.64
CA ILE A 246 -9.89 4.75 2.79
C ILE A 246 -11.19 5.53 2.65
N ASP A 247 -12.07 5.41 3.63
CA ASP A 247 -13.32 6.15 3.68
C ASP A 247 -13.04 7.60 4.08
N GLU A 248 -13.82 8.53 3.55
CA GLU A 248 -13.64 9.97 3.81
C GLU A 248 -13.71 10.33 5.31
N ALA A 249 -14.52 9.59 6.09
CA ALA A 249 -14.61 9.74 7.54
C ALA A 249 -13.34 9.30 8.32
N HIS A 250 -12.41 8.62 7.64
CA HIS A 250 -11.18 8.05 8.23
C HIS A 250 -9.93 8.51 7.50
N VAL A 251 -10.02 9.63 6.82
CA VAL A 251 -9.01 10.17 5.91
C VAL A 251 -7.60 10.17 6.53
N ALA A 252 -6.62 9.77 5.73
CA ALA A 252 -5.21 9.93 6.05
C ALA A 252 -4.71 11.22 5.41
N MET A 253 -3.78 11.94 6.06
CA MET A 253 -3.13 13.06 5.38
C MET A 253 -2.04 12.51 4.45
N GLY A 254 -2.14 12.83 3.17
CA GLY A 254 -1.11 12.52 2.18
C GLY A 254 0.16 13.34 2.42
N VAL A 255 1.26 12.94 1.79
CA VAL A 255 2.58 13.59 1.97
C VAL A 255 2.61 15.04 1.49
N LEU A 256 1.77 15.38 0.52
CA LEU A 256 1.58 16.74 0.00
C LEU A 256 0.52 17.51 0.79
N GLY A 257 -0.08 16.87 1.80
CA GLY A 257 -0.96 17.54 2.74
C GLY A 257 -2.43 17.62 2.37
N GLN A 258 -2.83 17.01 1.27
CA GLN A 258 -4.23 16.78 0.97
C GLN A 258 -4.79 15.61 1.82
N PRO A 259 -6.08 15.68 2.20
CA PRO A 259 -6.81 14.52 2.66
C PRO A 259 -6.78 13.41 1.59
N TRP A 260 -6.39 12.20 1.97
CA TRP A 260 -6.31 11.03 1.12
C TRP A 260 -7.36 10.00 1.52
N TYR A 261 -8.36 9.87 0.66
CA TYR A 261 -9.39 8.85 0.70
C TYR A 261 -9.61 8.30 -0.71
N THR A 262 -10.38 7.24 -0.85
CA THR A 262 -10.67 6.62 -2.16
C THR A 262 -12.17 6.34 -2.30
N VAL A 263 -12.68 6.42 -3.53
CA VAL A 263 -14.05 6.04 -3.86
C VAL A 263 -14.04 4.61 -4.39
N GLY A 264 -14.92 3.75 -3.87
CA GLY A 264 -15.02 2.35 -4.30
C GLY A 264 -14.18 1.41 -3.44
N GLY A 265 -13.72 0.30 -4.03
CA GLY A 265 -12.91 -0.71 -3.36
C GLY A 265 -11.63 -1.00 -4.13
N PRO A 266 -10.64 -1.66 -3.51
CA PRO A 266 -9.38 -2.01 -4.15
C PRO A 266 -9.61 -2.89 -5.39
N ALA A 267 -8.67 -2.91 -6.35
CA ALA A 267 -8.77 -3.73 -7.55
C ALA A 267 -8.76 -5.23 -7.25
N GLY A 268 -8.07 -5.65 -6.19
CA GLY A 268 -7.89 -7.04 -5.80
C GLY A 268 -8.75 -7.47 -4.61
N THR A 269 -8.51 -8.69 -4.13
CA THR A 269 -9.11 -9.24 -2.91
C THR A 269 -8.37 -8.83 -1.64
N HIS A 270 -7.22 -8.20 -1.78
CA HIS A 270 -6.37 -7.71 -0.69
C HIS A 270 -5.96 -6.26 -0.98
N GLN A 271 -5.79 -5.49 0.09
CA GLN A 271 -5.24 -4.13 0.07
C GLN A 271 -3.74 -4.19 0.36
N SER A 272 -2.95 -3.28 -0.21
CA SER A 272 -1.51 -3.24 0.05
C SER A 272 -1.00 -1.83 0.35
N PRO A 273 -1.30 -1.27 1.54
CA PRO A 273 -0.81 0.06 1.90
C PRO A 273 0.71 0.11 1.83
N ALA A 274 1.26 1.14 1.19
CA ALA A 274 2.69 1.29 1.00
C ALA A 274 3.32 2.24 2.03
N LEU A 275 4.34 1.75 2.75
CA LEU A 275 4.79 2.38 4.00
C LEU A 275 6.30 2.66 3.96
N PHE A 276 6.71 3.62 3.14
CA PHE A 276 8.14 3.92 2.91
C PHE A 276 8.73 4.97 3.86
N GLY A 277 7.94 5.51 4.79
CA GLY A 277 8.35 6.60 5.68
C GLY A 277 8.61 7.92 4.92
N GLY A 278 9.27 8.87 5.57
CA GLY A 278 9.80 10.08 4.94
C GLY A 278 8.76 11.11 4.49
N ALA A 279 7.52 10.95 4.97
CA ALA A 279 6.44 11.90 4.76
C ALA A 279 6.41 12.90 5.91
N ALA A 280 6.37 14.19 5.59
CA ALA A 280 6.08 15.27 6.54
C ALA A 280 4.89 16.08 6.01
N PRO A 281 3.64 15.61 6.21
CA PRO A 281 2.45 16.34 5.79
C PRO A 281 2.44 17.73 6.46
N PRO A 282 2.44 18.82 5.68
CA PRO A 282 2.65 20.17 6.21
C PRO A 282 1.54 20.67 7.16
N GLN A 283 0.38 20.02 7.17
CA GLN A 283 -0.79 20.34 8.01
C GLN A 283 -0.76 19.62 9.36
N ILE A 284 0.19 18.70 9.56
CA ILE A 284 0.37 18.00 10.83
C ILE A 284 1.56 18.61 11.54
N GLU A 285 1.28 19.34 12.60
CA GLU A 285 2.29 19.89 13.50
C GLU A 285 2.90 18.75 14.33
N ALA A 286 4.11 18.34 13.97
CA ALA A 286 4.90 17.34 14.67
C ALA A 286 6.39 17.51 14.36
N ASP A 287 7.25 16.95 15.22
CA ASP A 287 8.69 16.88 14.95
C ASP A 287 9.00 15.70 14.03
N TRP A 288 8.89 15.94 12.72
CA TRP A 288 9.14 14.97 11.67
C TRP A 288 10.60 14.51 11.57
N SER A 289 11.53 15.16 12.28
CA SER A 289 12.91 14.70 12.37
C SER A 289 13.08 13.45 13.25
N ARG A 290 12.07 13.13 14.07
CA ARG A 290 12.07 11.99 14.97
C ARG A 290 11.54 10.73 14.27
N PRO A 291 12.35 9.65 14.17
CA PRO A 291 11.89 8.37 13.61
C PRO A 291 10.62 7.82 14.29
N TYR A 292 10.46 8.08 15.59
CA TYR A 292 9.27 7.70 16.36
C TYR A 292 7.97 8.33 15.82
N VAL A 293 8.00 9.61 15.44
CA VAL A 293 6.83 10.32 14.87
C VAL A 293 6.48 9.75 13.49
N GLN A 294 7.49 9.40 12.70
CA GLN A 294 7.26 8.77 11.40
C GLN A 294 6.73 7.34 11.51
N MET A 295 7.14 6.59 12.54
CA MET A 295 6.52 5.31 12.89
C MET A 295 5.03 5.52 13.20
N ILE A 296 4.67 6.50 14.04
CA ILE A 296 3.26 6.82 14.33
C ILE A 296 2.48 7.11 13.04
N PHE A 297 3.07 7.86 12.09
CA PHE A 297 2.44 8.13 10.81
C PHE A 297 2.12 6.84 10.03
N ALA A 298 3.09 5.93 9.90
CA ALA A 298 2.89 4.66 9.20
C ALA A 298 1.83 3.78 9.90
N VAL A 299 1.84 3.74 11.23
CA VAL A 299 0.84 3.01 12.02
C VAL A 299 -0.56 3.60 11.81
N ASN A 300 -0.69 4.92 11.86
CA ASN A 300 -1.96 5.60 11.61
C ASN A 300 -2.48 5.35 10.20
N PHE A 301 -1.62 5.32 9.18
CA PHE A 301 -2.02 5.03 7.81
C PHE A 301 -2.66 3.64 7.68
N VAL A 302 -2.04 2.61 8.25
CA VAL A 302 -2.61 1.25 8.27
C VAL A 302 -3.90 1.19 9.07
N ARG A 303 -3.99 1.92 10.19
CA ARG A 303 -5.22 2.02 10.97
C ARG A 303 -6.34 2.73 10.20
N CYS A 304 -6.04 3.76 9.39
CA CYS A 304 -7.01 4.39 8.50
C CYS A 304 -7.60 3.37 7.52
N VAL A 305 -6.75 2.54 6.89
CA VAL A 305 -7.18 1.47 5.98
C VAL A 305 -8.03 0.43 6.73
N SER A 306 -7.59 0.00 7.92
CA SER A 306 -8.33 -0.97 8.74
C SER A 306 -9.70 -0.44 9.21
N ARG A 307 -9.84 0.86 9.51
CA ARG A 307 -11.12 1.48 9.87
C ARG A 307 -12.09 1.57 8.69
N SER A 308 -11.54 1.73 7.49
CA SER A 308 -12.31 1.98 6.26
C SER A 308 -12.76 0.71 5.54
N SER A 309 -12.21 -0.45 5.90
CA SER A 309 -12.42 -1.67 5.14
C SER A 309 -12.07 -2.93 5.93
N ASN A 310 -12.91 -3.95 5.76
CA ASN A 310 -12.66 -5.31 6.27
C ASN A 310 -11.86 -6.18 5.27
N VAL A 311 -11.48 -5.63 4.11
CA VAL A 311 -10.66 -6.35 3.13
C VAL A 311 -9.27 -6.63 3.74
N PRO A 312 -8.76 -7.87 3.69
CA PRO A 312 -7.44 -8.21 4.23
C PRO A 312 -6.31 -7.36 3.66
N GLN A 313 -5.24 -7.20 4.44
CA GLN A 313 -4.12 -6.31 4.10
C GLN A 313 -2.80 -7.08 4.04
N ILE A 314 -1.97 -6.74 3.04
CA ILE A 314 -0.57 -7.14 2.96
C ILE A 314 0.25 -5.87 2.69
N PRO A 315 0.70 -5.16 3.74
CA PRO A 315 1.40 -3.90 3.60
C PRO A 315 2.76 -4.04 2.90
N TRP A 316 3.16 -3.03 2.12
CA TRP A 316 4.53 -2.93 1.60
C TRP A 316 5.42 -2.24 2.63
N VAL A 317 6.53 -2.90 2.96
CA VAL A 317 7.56 -2.38 3.86
C VAL A 317 8.90 -2.23 3.12
N PRO A 318 9.65 -1.15 3.34
CA PRO A 318 10.97 -0.95 2.75
C PRO A 318 12.00 -1.92 3.30
N PHE A 319 13.19 -1.94 2.69
CA PHE A 319 14.38 -2.46 3.37
C PHE A 319 14.85 -1.52 4.48
N LYS A 320 15.41 -2.10 5.55
CA LYS A 320 15.78 -1.36 6.77
C LYS A 320 16.69 -0.18 6.45
N GLY A 321 17.65 -0.33 5.55
CA GLY A 321 18.56 0.73 5.12
C GLY A 321 17.94 1.86 4.29
N LEU A 322 16.66 1.82 3.92
CA LEU A 322 16.03 2.88 3.13
C LEU A 322 15.74 4.10 4.01
N THR A 323 16.43 5.21 3.75
CA THR A 323 16.31 6.47 4.52
C THR A 323 15.71 7.63 3.72
N VAL A 324 15.02 7.34 2.61
CA VAL A 324 14.42 8.37 1.75
C VAL A 324 13.48 9.26 2.57
N GLY A 325 13.64 10.58 2.46
CA GLY A 325 12.82 11.56 3.17
C GLY A 325 13.04 11.64 4.69
N GLY A 326 14.11 11.05 5.22
CA GLY A 326 14.34 11.01 6.68
C GLY A 326 13.47 9.98 7.40
N GLY A 327 13.08 8.91 6.69
CA GLY A 327 12.29 7.77 7.15
C GLY A 327 12.61 7.21 8.54
N PHE A 328 11.72 6.36 9.08
CA PHE A 328 12.02 5.50 10.24
C PHE A 328 13.05 4.38 9.94
N GLY A 329 13.64 4.38 8.74
CA GLY A 329 14.69 3.43 8.34
C GLY A 329 16.01 3.63 9.09
N GLY A 330 16.87 2.63 9.01
CA GLY A 330 18.25 2.65 9.52
C GLY A 330 18.41 2.27 10.99
N GLY A 331 17.32 2.10 11.75
CA GLY A 331 17.38 1.80 13.19
C GLY A 331 16.22 0.95 13.71
N ASP A 332 16.08 0.88 15.02
CA ASP A 332 15.08 0.03 15.71
C ASP A 332 13.63 0.44 15.40
N MET A 333 13.39 1.73 15.12
CA MET A 333 12.06 2.23 14.76
C MET A 333 11.50 1.63 13.47
N TYR A 334 12.36 1.12 12.58
CA TYR A 334 11.91 0.31 11.44
C TYR A 334 11.26 -0.99 11.89
N GLU A 335 11.88 -1.70 12.83
CA GLU A 335 11.38 -2.98 13.33
C GLU A 335 10.08 -2.78 14.12
N GLU A 336 10.02 -1.69 14.90
CA GLU A 336 8.80 -1.27 15.58
C GLU A 336 7.69 -0.92 14.59
N ALA A 337 7.99 -0.14 13.54
CA ALA A 337 7.01 0.21 12.52
C ALA A 337 6.41 -1.05 11.89
N VAL A 338 7.24 -1.96 11.36
CA VAL A 338 6.76 -3.20 10.72
C VAL A 338 5.94 -4.05 11.68
N THR A 339 6.36 -4.16 12.95
CA THR A 339 5.60 -4.87 13.98
C THR A 339 4.22 -4.26 14.21
N HIS A 340 4.16 -2.95 14.46
CA HIS A 340 2.89 -2.25 14.70
C HIS A 340 1.98 -2.29 13.46
N ILE A 341 2.55 -2.23 12.26
CA ILE A 341 1.84 -2.37 10.98
C ILE A 341 1.17 -3.75 10.89
N MET A 342 1.90 -4.83 11.20
CA MET A 342 1.33 -6.19 11.18
C MET A 342 0.17 -6.34 12.18
N LEU A 343 0.35 -5.86 13.41
CA LEU A 343 -0.68 -5.94 14.44
C LEU A 343 -1.90 -5.06 14.11
N SER A 344 -1.69 -3.80 13.70
CA SER A 344 -2.77 -2.85 13.39
C SER A 344 -3.48 -3.18 12.08
N GLY A 345 -2.74 -3.77 11.14
CA GLY A 345 -3.26 -4.29 9.89
C GLY A 345 -3.93 -5.64 10.05
N GLY A 346 -3.81 -6.31 11.20
CA GLY A 346 -4.36 -7.65 11.44
C GLY A 346 -3.84 -8.66 10.43
N THR A 347 -2.54 -8.68 10.19
CA THR A 347 -1.91 -9.51 9.15
C THR A 347 -0.63 -10.17 9.64
N THR A 348 -0.33 -11.34 9.08
CA THR A 348 0.92 -12.06 9.30
C THR A 348 1.88 -11.94 8.13
N ASN A 349 1.54 -11.17 7.09
CA ASN A 349 2.29 -11.10 5.85
C ASN A 349 2.54 -9.65 5.44
N VAL A 350 3.71 -9.41 4.87
CA VAL A 350 4.12 -8.11 4.32
C VAL A 350 4.77 -8.31 2.96
N PHE A 351 4.70 -7.32 2.08
CA PHE A 351 5.57 -7.27 0.92
C PHE A 351 6.87 -6.57 1.29
N PHE A 352 7.98 -7.17 0.91
CA PHE A 352 9.32 -6.63 1.13
C PHE A 352 9.81 -5.94 -0.14
N PHE A 353 9.81 -4.61 -0.12
CA PHE A 353 10.36 -3.81 -1.21
C PHE A 353 11.89 -3.86 -1.15
N ASN A 354 12.48 -4.76 -1.95
CA ASN A 354 13.92 -5.02 -1.97
C ASN A 354 14.48 -4.97 -3.40
N PRO A 355 14.48 -3.79 -4.05
CA PRO A 355 15.03 -3.67 -5.40
C PRO A 355 16.52 -4.06 -5.39
N LEU A 356 16.91 -4.95 -6.30
CA LEU A 356 18.31 -5.31 -6.52
C LEU A 356 19.09 -4.13 -7.12
N GLN A 357 20.38 -4.08 -6.80
CA GLN A 357 21.32 -3.19 -7.47
C GLN A 357 21.30 -3.45 -8.99
N PRO A 358 21.11 -2.43 -9.84
CA PRO A 358 21.54 -2.50 -11.22
C PRO A 358 23.01 -2.91 -11.21
N LYS A 359 23.40 -3.76 -12.17
CA LYS A 359 24.81 -4.11 -12.38
C LYS A 359 25.70 -2.88 -12.65
N GLU A 360 25.09 -1.72 -12.87
CA GLU A 360 25.72 -0.45 -13.22
C GLU A 360 25.21 0.65 -12.28
N ILE A 361 25.87 0.84 -11.13
CA ILE A 361 25.70 2.06 -10.33
C ILE A 361 26.83 3.01 -10.71
N PRO A 362 26.54 4.25 -11.12
CA PRO A 362 27.58 5.25 -11.32
C PRO A 362 28.41 5.42 -10.04
N PRO A 363 29.75 5.39 -10.12
CA PRO A 363 30.59 5.66 -8.95
C PRO A 363 30.17 6.96 -8.26
N GLY A 364 29.87 6.91 -6.95
CA GLY A 364 29.53 8.08 -6.15
C GLY A 364 28.05 8.28 -5.78
N ALA A 365 27.14 7.36 -6.14
CA ALA A 365 25.75 7.43 -5.66
C ALA A 365 25.67 7.25 -4.12
N LYS A 366 25.22 8.29 -3.39
CA LYS A 366 25.27 8.36 -1.91
C LYS A 366 24.03 7.85 -1.16
N VAL A 367 23.05 7.25 -1.83
CA VAL A 367 21.85 6.69 -1.17
C VAL A 367 21.80 5.19 -1.46
N PRO A 368 21.64 4.31 -0.46
CA PRO A 368 21.28 2.93 -0.73
C PRO A 368 19.89 2.95 -1.35
N ARG A 369 19.83 2.95 -2.69
CA ARG A 369 18.60 2.76 -3.46
C ARG A 369 18.18 1.28 -3.52
N PHE A 370 18.98 0.41 -2.91
CA PHE A 370 18.92 -1.03 -3.08
C PHE A 370 19.08 -1.72 -1.74
N SER A 371 18.37 -2.83 -1.57
CA SER A 371 18.49 -3.67 -0.39
C SER A 371 19.82 -4.43 -0.39
N THR A 372 20.33 -4.68 0.80
CA THR A 372 21.46 -5.57 1.07
C THR A 372 20.97 -6.91 1.63
N PRO A 373 21.80 -7.97 1.63
CA PRO A 373 21.49 -9.20 2.35
C PRO A 373 21.20 -8.98 3.84
N ALA A 374 21.86 -8.00 4.47
CA ALA A 374 21.63 -7.66 5.88
C ALA A 374 20.21 -7.12 6.13
N ASP A 375 19.64 -6.38 5.16
CA ASP A 375 18.25 -5.92 5.26
C ASP A 375 17.26 -7.08 5.24
N ALA A 376 17.51 -8.08 4.40
CA ALA A 376 16.67 -9.27 4.33
C ALA A 376 16.77 -10.10 5.62
N GLU A 377 17.96 -10.20 6.21
CA GLU A 377 18.16 -10.87 7.52
C GLU A 377 17.53 -10.12 8.68
N ALA A 378 17.55 -8.78 8.66
CA ALA A 378 16.85 -7.97 9.65
C ALA A 378 15.34 -8.24 9.61
N LEU A 379 14.73 -8.21 8.41
CA LEU A 379 13.31 -8.52 8.27
C LEU A 379 13.01 -9.98 8.63
N ASN A 380 13.83 -10.94 8.20
CA ASN A 380 13.69 -12.36 8.56
C ASN A 380 13.70 -12.55 10.09
N SER A 381 14.62 -11.88 10.79
CA SER A 381 14.72 -11.93 12.25
C SER A 381 13.49 -11.34 12.94
N LEU A 382 12.98 -10.22 12.41
CA LEU A 382 11.75 -9.62 12.89
C LEU A 382 10.54 -10.55 12.71
N MET A 383 10.38 -11.16 11.53
CA MET A 383 9.27 -12.09 11.28
C MET A 383 9.32 -13.30 12.22
N ARG A 384 10.53 -13.82 12.53
CA ARG A 384 10.72 -14.88 13.54
C ARG A 384 10.35 -14.43 14.94
N GLU A 385 10.71 -13.21 15.32
CA GLU A 385 10.32 -12.64 16.61
C GLU A 385 8.80 -12.55 16.73
N VAL A 386 8.10 -11.91 15.79
CA VAL A 386 6.64 -11.80 15.83
C VAL A 386 5.99 -13.18 15.89
N ARG A 387 6.48 -14.15 15.09
CA ARG A 387 5.99 -15.54 15.13
C ARG A 387 6.18 -16.18 16.49
N ARG A 388 7.34 -16.00 17.13
CA ARG A 388 7.64 -16.56 18.46
C ARG A 388 6.72 -15.95 19.52
N GLU A 389 6.56 -14.64 19.53
CA GLU A 389 5.71 -13.94 20.51
C GLU A 389 4.23 -14.29 20.33
N ALA A 390 3.79 -14.55 19.10
CA ALA A 390 2.47 -15.08 18.80
C ALA A 390 2.31 -16.59 19.11
N GLY A 391 3.36 -17.29 19.57
CA GLY A 391 3.33 -18.75 19.77
C GLY A 391 3.04 -19.53 18.48
N GLY A 392 3.41 -18.98 17.32
CA GLY A 392 3.16 -19.55 16.00
C GLY A 392 1.72 -19.38 15.49
N LYS A 393 0.82 -18.80 16.27
CA LYS A 393 -0.60 -18.61 15.95
C LYS A 393 -0.82 -17.50 14.93
N ARG A 394 -1.84 -17.59 14.08
CA ARG A 394 -2.17 -16.50 13.15
C ARG A 394 -2.76 -15.29 13.88
N ILE A 395 -2.44 -14.10 13.40
CA ILE A 395 -3.16 -12.87 13.75
C ILE A 395 -4.51 -12.88 13.01
N VAL A 396 -5.61 -12.72 13.73
CA VAL A 396 -6.97 -12.75 13.18
C VAL A 396 -7.52 -11.35 12.94
N ALA A 397 -7.38 -10.46 13.91
CA ALA A 397 -7.91 -9.10 13.84
C ALA A 397 -7.18 -8.15 14.80
N PRO A 398 -7.03 -6.86 14.44
CA PRO A 398 -6.56 -5.86 15.40
C PRO A 398 -7.57 -5.70 16.55
N VAL A 399 -7.08 -5.43 17.76
CA VAL A 399 -7.90 -5.13 18.95
C VAL A 399 -8.43 -3.69 18.90
N SER A 400 -7.59 -2.76 18.49
CA SER A 400 -7.96 -1.37 18.24
C SER A 400 -7.27 -0.87 16.98
N VAL A 401 -7.99 -0.01 16.26
CA VAL A 401 -7.53 0.72 15.09
C VAL A 401 -7.70 2.21 15.30
N ASP A 402 -7.79 2.68 16.55
CA ASP A 402 -7.96 4.10 16.86
C ASP A 402 -6.71 4.90 16.47
N PRO A 403 -6.85 6.17 16.04
CA PRO A 403 -5.69 6.99 15.71
C PRO A 403 -4.80 7.21 16.94
N VAL A 404 -3.49 7.22 16.72
CA VAL A 404 -2.47 7.59 17.70
C VAL A 404 -2.11 9.04 17.48
N ARG A 405 -2.08 9.84 18.55
CA ARG A 405 -1.64 11.23 18.46
C ARG A 405 -0.14 11.29 18.16
N TYR A 406 0.30 12.27 17.39
CA TYR A 406 1.72 12.44 17.04
C TYR A 406 2.60 12.87 18.22
N ASP A 407 1.99 13.41 19.28
CA ASP A 407 2.64 13.74 20.55
C ASP A 407 2.53 12.62 21.60
N ALA A 408 2.05 11.43 21.20
CA ALA A 408 1.95 10.29 22.11
C ALA A 408 3.34 9.90 22.64
N ARG A 409 3.41 9.57 23.94
CA ARG A 409 4.64 9.13 24.61
C ARG A 409 4.93 7.65 24.37
N PHE A 410 3.91 6.88 24.02
CA PHE A 410 4.03 5.47 23.65
C PHE A 410 2.95 5.11 22.61
N VAL A 411 3.24 4.10 21.78
CA VAL A 411 2.29 3.50 20.84
C VAL A 411 1.96 2.10 21.32
N VAL A 412 0.68 1.74 21.32
CA VAL A 412 0.23 0.37 21.60
C VAL A 412 -0.48 -0.15 20.36
N SER A 413 -0.03 -1.27 19.81
CA SER A 413 -0.82 -2.07 18.86
C SER A 413 -1.04 -3.45 19.42
N ALA A 414 -2.25 -3.95 19.31
CA ALA A 414 -2.61 -5.28 19.77
C ALA A 414 -3.50 -5.98 18.75
N ALA A 415 -3.41 -7.30 18.69
CA ALA A 415 -4.19 -8.13 17.79
C ALA A 415 -4.61 -9.44 18.47
N ARG A 416 -5.82 -9.92 18.15
CA ARG A 416 -6.30 -11.24 18.56
C ARG A 416 -5.65 -12.32 17.73
N LEU A 417 -5.24 -13.39 18.39
CA LEU A 417 -4.69 -14.59 17.78
C LEU A 417 -5.79 -15.63 17.56
N GLU A 418 -5.51 -16.65 16.75
CA GLU A 418 -6.47 -17.73 16.42
C GLU A 418 -6.90 -18.57 17.63
N ASP A 419 -6.11 -18.58 18.71
CA ASP A 419 -6.44 -19.26 19.96
C ASP A 419 -7.24 -18.39 20.94
N GLY A 420 -7.65 -17.19 20.52
CA GLY A 420 -8.42 -16.24 21.33
C GLY A 420 -7.57 -15.28 22.16
N SER A 421 -6.30 -15.61 22.40
CA SER A 421 -5.40 -14.74 23.16
C SER A 421 -5.04 -13.47 22.39
N THR A 422 -4.56 -12.45 23.09
CA THR A 422 -4.17 -11.17 22.50
C THR A 422 -2.66 -10.97 22.58
N LEU A 423 -2.05 -10.66 21.44
CA LEU A 423 -0.66 -10.23 21.34
C LEU A 423 -0.60 -8.69 21.27
N CYS A 424 0.25 -8.08 22.10
CA CYS A 424 0.39 -6.64 22.20
C CYS A 424 1.87 -6.22 22.07
N ARG A 425 2.12 -5.17 21.29
CA ARG A 425 3.40 -4.45 21.22
C ARG A 425 3.23 -3.03 21.75
N ILE A 426 4.10 -2.63 22.66
CA ILE A 426 4.17 -1.27 23.21
C ILE A 426 5.53 -0.70 22.86
N THR A 427 5.55 0.47 22.21
CA THR A 427 6.79 1.15 21.79
C THR A 427 6.85 2.55 22.36
N PHE A 428 7.96 2.87 22.99
CA PHE A 428 8.17 4.07 23.78
C PHE A 428 8.87 5.15 22.95
N ALA A 429 8.48 6.40 23.15
CA ALA A 429 9.30 7.53 22.71
C ALA A 429 10.66 7.52 23.43
N GLU A 430 11.66 8.17 22.84
CA GLU A 430 13.06 8.05 23.28
C GLU A 430 13.26 8.44 24.75
N THR A 431 12.51 9.43 25.24
CA THR A 431 12.55 9.99 26.60
C THR A 431 11.77 9.19 27.64
N GLU A 432 11.10 8.12 27.22
CA GLU A 432 10.10 7.44 28.04
C GLU A 432 10.63 6.13 28.61
N GLY A 433 10.39 5.93 29.90
CA GLY A 433 10.77 4.72 30.63
C GLY A 433 9.60 3.84 31.07
N THR A 434 8.36 4.35 31.05
CA THR A 434 7.19 3.63 31.57
C THR A 434 5.91 4.03 30.85
N ALA A 435 4.98 3.09 30.69
CA ALA A 435 3.66 3.32 30.12
C ALA A 435 2.59 2.78 31.08
N GLN A 436 1.42 3.39 31.07
CA GLN A 436 0.22 2.86 31.72
C GLN A 436 -0.78 2.54 30.63
N ILE A 437 -1.17 1.27 30.53
CA ILE A 437 -2.09 0.80 29.50
C ILE A 437 -3.30 0.14 30.13
N ARG A 438 -4.45 0.19 29.46
CA ARG A 438 -5.66 -0.48 29.91
C ARG A 438 -5.79 -1.85 29.26
N VAL A 439 -5.85 -2.91 30.06
CA VAL A 439 -6.02 -4.31 29.63
C VAL A 439 -7.23 -4.88 30.36
N GLY A 440 -8.27 -5.31 29.62
CA GLY A 440 -9.47 -5.89 30.24
C GLY A 440 -10.21 -4.98 31.22
N GLY A 441 -9.99 -3.66 31.16
CA GLY A 441 -10.54 -2.68 32.11
C GLY A 441 -9.57 -2.24 33.20
N GLU A 442 -8.51 -3.01 33.47
CA GLU A 442 -7.50 -2.70 34.47
C GLU A 442 -6.36 -1.86 33.89
N VAL A 443 -5.76 -1.00 34.71
CA VAL A 443 -4.57 -0.22 34.31
C VAL A 443 -3.32 -0.97 34.75
N VAL A 444 -2.52 -1.39 33.77
CA VAL A 444 -1.25 -2.08 33.97
C VAL A 444 -0.11 -1.11 33.70
N LYS A 445 0.82 -1.00 34.66
CA LYS A 445 2.09 -0.29 34.45
C LYS A 445 3.06 -1.22 33.73
N VAL A 446 3.68 -0.72 32.68
CA VAL A 446 4.66 -1.44 31.87
C VAL A 446 5.94 -0.62 31.78
N ASP A 447 7.04 -1.18 32.26
CA ASP A 447 8.34 -0.53 32.22
C ASP A 447 9.06 -0.88 30.89
N ARG A 448 9.77 0.11 30.32
CA ARG A 448 10.59 -0.05 29.13
C ARG A 448 11.85 -0.85 29.48
N PRO A 449 12.12 -1.98 28.82
CA PRO A 449 13.34 -2.74 29.07
C PRO A 449 14.58 -1.93 28.68
N LEU A 450 15.65 -2.04 29.47
CA LEU A 450 16.92 -1.37 29.20
C LEU A 450 17.46 -1.79 27.82
N GLY A 451 17.84 -0.80 27.00
CA GLY A 451 18.38 -1.03 25.65
C GLY A 451 17.37 -1.49 24.60
N ARG A 452 16.07 -1.44 24.88
CA ARG A 452 15.01 -1.74 23.90
C ARG A 452 14.09 -0.56 23.66
N THR A 453 13.49 -0.49 22.48
CA THR A 453 12.49 0.53 22.08
C THR A 453 11.06 0.14 22.45
N GLY A 454 10.80 -1.16 22.62
CA GLY A 454 9.47 -1.66 22.93
C GLY A 454 9.47 -2.98 23.71
N VAL A 455 8.26 -3.39 24.10
CA VAL A 455 7.99 -4.58 24.91
C VAL A 455 6.79 -5.34 24.35
N TRP A 456 6.90 -6.67 24.38
CA TRP A 456 5.81 -7.59 24.05
C TRP A 456 5.01 -7.95 25.30
N MET A 457 3.70 -8.05 25.14
CA MET A 457 2.81 -8.58 26.16
C MET A 457 1.83 -9.55 25.51
N ARG A 458 1.58 -10.67 26.18
CA ARG A 458 0.53 -11.62 25.81
C ARG A 458 -0.53 -11.64 26.89
N ILE A 459 -1.77 -11.44 26.48
CA ILE A 459 -2.94 -11.40 27.35
C ILE A 459 -3.79 -12.63 27.01
N PRO A 460 -4.11 -13.50 27.98
CA PRO A 460 -4.90 -14.72 27.76
C PRO A 460 -6.22 -14.49 27.05
#